data_AF-A0AAX0PFM1-F1
#
_entry.id   AF-A0AAX0PFM1-F1
#
_cell.length_a   1.000
_cell.length_b   1.000
_cell.length_c   1.000
_cell.angle_alpha   90.00
_cell.angle_beta   90.00
_cell.angle_gamma   90.00
#
_symmetry.space_group_name_H-M   'P 1'
#
loop_
_entity.id
_entity.type
_entity.pdbx_description
1 polymer ?
#
loop_
_entity_poly.entity_id
_entity_poly.type
_entity_poly.pdbx_seq_one_letter_code
_entity_poly.pdbx_strand_id
1 'polypeptide(L)' 'MALTLLATNNAESTLASAISATDTSLIVSAGTGAEFPDAVAGESYFTLTIIDAATGSEVEIVKVTSKSGDVFTIERAQ' A
#
# COMPACT_ATOMS: atom_id res chain seq x y z
N MET A 1 18.20 12.26 4.20
CA MET A 1 17.85 12.52 2.79
C MET A 1 16.34 12.63 2.69
N ALA A 2 15.81 13.45 1.77
CA ALA A 2 14.37 13.48 1.54
C ALA A 2 13.96 12.21 0.78
N LEU A 3 12.90 11.56 1.24
CA LEU A 3 12.34 10.39 0.55
C LEU A 3 11.69 10.82 -0.77
N THR A 4 11.77 9.97 -1.79
CA THR A 4 11.14 10.21 -3.10
C THR A 4 9.70 9.69 -3.13
N LEU A 5 8.75 10.53 -3.54
CA LEU A 5 7.36 10.10 -3.77
C LEU A 5 7.27 9.46 -5.17
N LEU A 6 6.87 8.19 -5.21
CA LEU A 6 6.60 7.46 -6.44
C LEU A 6 5.12 7.51 -6.76
N ALA A 7 4.80 7.66 -8.05
CA ALA A 7 3.45 7.60 -8.57
C ALA A 7 3.43 6.77 -9.86
N THR A 8 2.35 6.03 -10.06
CA THR A 8 2.05 5.22 -11.23
C THR A 8 0.61 5.51 -11.69
N ASN A 9 0.20 4.96 -12.83
CA ASN A 9 -1.14 5.13 -13.39
C ASN A 9 -2.20 4.43 -12.53
N ASN A 10 -2.74 5.14 -11.53
CA ASN A 10 -3.97 4.84 -10.80
C ASN A 10 -4.25 3.34 -10.58
N ALA A 11 -3.23 2.61 -10.10
CA ALA A 11 -3.32 1.18 -9.86
C ALA A 11 -4.31 0.89 -8.72
N GLU A 12 -5.16 -0.12 -8.93
CA GLU A 12 -6.16 -0.56 -7.96
C GLU A 12 -6.03 -2.07 -7.75
N SER A 13 -6.20 -2.52 -6.52
CA SER A 13 -6.24 -3.93 -6.18
C SER A 13 -7.08 -4.18 -4.94
N THR A 14 -7.42 -5.43 -4.72
CA THR A 14 -8.08 -5.91 -3.51
C THR A 14 -7.06 -6.53 -2.56
N LEU A 15 -7.36 -6.49 -1.26
CA LEU A 15 -6.56 -7.17 -0.25
C LEU A 15 -6.76 -8.69 -0.38
N ALA A 16 -5.65 -9.43 -0.49
CA ALA A 16 -5.67 -10.90 -0.52
C ALA A 16 -5.98 -11.53 0.85
N SER A 17 -5.77 -10.76 1.93
CA SER A 17 -6.11 -11.14 3.30
C SER A 17 -6.67 -9.94 4.04
N ALA A 18 -7.58 -10.19 4.97
CA ALA A 18 -8.02 -9.18 5.92
C ALA A 18 -6.83 -8.66 6.75
N ILE A 19 -6.88 -7.38 7.08
CA ILE A 19 -5.92 -6.68 7.94
C ILE A 19 -6.67 -6.05 9.12
N SER A 20 -5.96 -5.89 10.24
CA SER A 20 -6.42 -5.21 11.44
C SER A 20 -5.83 -3.81 11.55
N ALA A 21 -6.32 -2.99 12.48
CA ALA A 21 -5.83 -1.62 12.72
C ALA A 21 -4.32 -1.53 13.01
N THR A 22 -3.71 -2.59 13.53
CA THR A 22 -2.28 -2.63 13.90
C THR A 22 -1.36 -3.22 12.84
N ASP A 23 -1.90 -3.74 11.73
CA ASP A 23 -1.06 -4.41 10.73
C ASP A 23 -0.24 -3.40 9.93
N THR A 24 1.07 -3.64 9.88
CA THR A 24 2.03 -2.83 9.10
C THR A 24 2.45 -3.52 7.80
N SER A 25 1.80 -4.64 7.47
CA SER A 25 1.97 -5.32 6.19
C SER A 25 0.61 -5.61 5.59
N LEU A 26 0.48 -5.40 4.28
CA LEU A 26 -0.68 -5.81 3.52
C LEU A 26 -0.25 -6.64 2.32
N ILE A 27 -1.14 -7.51 1.86
CA ILE A 27 -0.92 -8.34 0.69
C ILE A 27 -2.03 -8.02 -0.30
N VAL A 28 -1.65 -7.60 -1.50
CA VAL A 28 -2.60 -7.36 -2.59
C VAL A 28 -2.88 -8.66 -3.34
N SER A 29 -3.93 -8.67 -4.16
CA SER A 29 -4.25 -9.82 -5.01
C SER A 29 -3.04 -10.26 -5.85
N ALA A 30 -2.85 -11.57 -5.98
CA ALA A 30 -1.65 -12.13 -6.61
C ALA A 30 -1.42 -11.56 -8.02
N GLY A 31 -0.20 -11.08 -8.26
CA GLY A 31 0.23 -10.50 -9.55
C GLY A 31 -0.18 -9.04 -9.77
N THR A 32 -1.05 -8.47 -8.93
CA THR A 32 -1.44 -7.06 -9.05
C THR A 32 -0.43 -6.11 -8.41
N GLY A 33 0.48 -6.61 -7.57
CA GLY A 33 1.55 -5.83 -6.99
C GLY A 33 2.44 -5.17 -8.04
N ALA A 34 2.56 -5.79 -9.23
CA ALA A 34 3.34 -5.28 -10.35
C ALA A 34 2.86 -3.91 -10.88
N GLU A 35 1.57 -3.59 -10.72
CA GLU A 35 1.00 -2.31 -11.17
C GLU A 35 1.37 -1.14 -10.25
N PHE A 36 1.77 -1.43 -9.00
CA PHE A 36 2.19 -0.45 -8.01
C PHE A 36 3.68 -0.11 -8.11
N PRO A 37 4.11 1.10 -7.71
CA PRO A 37 5.51 1.48 -7.77
C PRO A 37 6.39 0.62 -6.87
N ASP A 38 7.65 0.45 -7.24
CA ASP A 38 8.64 -0.26 -6.43
C ASP A 38 9.20 0.67 -5.34
N ALA A 39 8.52 0.72 -4.20
CA ALA A 39 9.02 1.40 -3.01
C ALA A 39 10.21 0.64 -2.39
N VAL A 40 11.24 1.38 -2.03
CA VAL A 40 12.46 0.90 -1.37
C VAL A 40 12.62 1.63 -0.04
N ALA A 41 12.73 0.87 1.04
CA ALA A 41 12.83 1.40 2.39
C ALA A 41 14.00 2.38 2.52
N GLY A 42 13.72 3.57 3.05
CA GLY A 42 14.74 4.63 3.24
C GLY A 42 15.04 5.48 2.01
N GLU A 43 14.54 5.12 0.83
CA GLU A 43 14.79 5.81 -0.45
C GLU A 43 13.51 6.41 -1.05
N SER A 44 12.44 5.61 -1.09
CA SER A 44 11.21 5.94 -1.79
C SER A 44 9.96 5.47 -1.05
N TYR A 45 8.84 6.10 -1.38
CA TYR A 45 7.53 5.72 -0.87
C TYR A 45 6.45 6.06 -1.87
N PHE A 46 5.28 5.42 -1.74
CA PHE A 46 4.06 5.87 -2.38
C PHE A 46 2.90 5.83 -1.39
N THR A 47 1.86 6.60 -1.66
CA THR A 47 0.66 6.64 -0.82
C THR A 47 -0.40 5.71 -1.40
N LEU A 48 -1.07 4.96 -0.55
CA LEU A 48 -2.23 4.16 -0.90
C LEU A 48 -3.43 4.60 -0.08
N THR A 49 -4.60 4.42 -0.67
CA THR A 49 -5.87 4.56 0.02
C THR A 49 -6.46 3.17 0.20
N ILE A 50 -6.60 2.75 1.45
CA ILE A 50 -7.32 1.54 1.82
C ILE A 50 -8.78 1.92 2.03
N ILE A 51 -9.68 1.17 1.41
CA ILE A 51 -11.13 1.37 1.54
C ILE A 51 -11.71 0.06 2.03
N ASP A 52 -12.66 0.13 2.98
CA ASP A 52 -13.44 -1.04 3.35
C ASP A 52 -14.24 -1.54 2.14
N ALA A 53 -13.93 -2.75 1.68
CA ALA A 53 -14.59 -3.38 0.54
C ALA A 53 -16.07 -3.70 0.80
N ALA A 54 -16.49 -3.85 2.07
CA ALA A 54 -17.86 -4.23 2.41
C ALA A 54 -18.82 -3.03 2.45
N THR A 55 -18.41 -1.93 3.08
CA THR A 55 -19.29 -0.77 3.30
C THR A 55 -18.78 0.53 2.69
N GLY A 56 -17.49 0.60 2.33
CA GLY A 56 -16.84 1.83 1.87
C GLY A 56 -16.84 2.96 2.90
N SER A 57 -17.23 2.69 4.16
CA SER A 57 -17.37 3.72 5.19
C SER A 57 -16.04 4.06 5.85
N GLU A 58 -15.09 3.12 5.84
CA GLU A 58 -13.74 3.33 6.35
C GLU A 58 -12.79 3.56 5.19
N VAL A 59 -12.12 4.71 5.22
CA VAL A 59 -11.09 5.09 4.26
C VAL A 59 -9.87 5.52 5.04
N GLU A 60 -8.73 4.94 4.72
CA GLU A 60 -7.47 5.24 5.37
C GLU A 60 -6.37 5.48 4.33
N ILE A 61 -5.63 6.58 4.48
CA ILE A 61 -4.44 6.86 3.70
C ILE A 61 -3.23 6.29 4.45
N VAL A 62 -2.46 5.45 3.76
CA VAL A 62 -1.25 4.85 4.29
C VAL A 62 -0.07 5.13 3.37
N LYS A 63 1.13 5.10 3.94
CA LYS A 63 2.37 5.26 3.19
C LYS A 63 3.07 3.91 3.04
N VAL A 64 3.26 3.47 1.81
CA VAL A 64 4.04 2.26 1.50
C VAL A 64 5.51 2.63 1.44
N THR A 65 6.32 2.01 2.29
CA THR A 65 7.77 2.26 2.39
C THR A 65 8.60 1.16 1.76
N SER A 66 8.05 -0.05 1.62
CA SER A 66 8.67 -1.10 0.82
C SER A 66 7.65 -2.01 0.17
N LYS A 67 8.01 -2.52 -1.01
CA LYS A 67 7.24 -3.51 -1.77
C LYS A 67 8.12 -4.73 -2.07
N SER A 68 7.56 -5.93 -1.92
CA SER A 68 8.16 -7.18 -2.37
C SER A 68 7.09 -8.04 -3.04
N GLY A 69 7.08 -8.05 -4.37
CA GLY A 69 6.02 -8.69 -5.15
C GLY A 69 4.65 -8.09 -4.82
N ASP A 70 3.80 -8.90 -4.20
CA ASP A 70 2.44 -8.53 -3.76
C ASP A 70 2.36 -8.13 -2.28
N VAL A 71 3.48 -8.13 -1.55
CA VAL A 71 3.53 -7.78 -0.12
C VAL A 71 4.05 -6.35 0.05
N PHE A 72 3.25 -5.50 0.68
CA PHE A 72 3.61 -4.10 0.95
C PHE A 72 3.82 -3.88 2.44
N THR A 73 4.84 -3.11 2.78
CA THR A 73 5.10 -2.61 4.14
C THR A 73 4.61 -1.19 4.22
N ILE A 74 3.77 -0.92 5.22
CA ILE A 74 3.04 0.34 5.35
C ILE A 74 3.32 1.04 6.68
N GLU A 75 3.30 2.36 6.64
CA GLU A 75 3.17 3.25 7.77
C GLU A 75 1.76 3.86 7.76
N ARG A 76 1.07 3.75 8.89
CA ARG A 76 -0.31 4.25 9.08
C ARG A 76 -0.29 5.61 9.80
N ALA A 77 -1.46 6.26 9.90
CA ALA A 77 -1.65 7.54 10.60
C ALA A 77 -0.75 8.69 10.10
N GLN A 78 -0.64 8.83 8.77
CA GLN A 78 0.10 9.90 8.09
C GLN A 78 -0.81 11.07 7.72
#